data_AF-A0A524P8E3-F1
#
_entry.id   AF-A0A524P8E3-F1
#
_cell.length_a   1.000
_cell.length_b   1.000
_cell.length_c   1.000
_cell.angle_alpha   90.00
_cell.angle_beta   90.00
_cell.angle_gamma   90.00
#
_symmetry.space_group_name_H-M   'P 1'
#
loop_
_entity.id
_entity.type
_entity.pdbx_description
1 polymer ?
#
loop_
_entity_poly.entity_id
_entity_poly.type
_entity_poly.pdbx_seq_one_letter_code
_entity_poly.pdbx_strand_id
1 'polypeptide(L)'
;MIYGPFYLLLVYSFIKGKNWIRPMALVYVGAMLHGCTEFLIYEYWIGPPPGKPIIFWLFNGPYWVVPFMLGVRMWKPNPFGTAPA
;
A
#
# COMPACT_ATOMS: atom_id res chain seq x y z
N MET A 1 -4.60 -9.45 11.25
CA MET A 1 -3.30 -10.07 11.62
C MET A 1 -2.46 -10.56 10.44
N ILE A 2 -2.95 -10.51 9.19
CA ILE A 2 -2.20 -10.94 7.99
C ILE A 2 -1.14 -9.91 7.55
N TYR A 3 -1.38 -8.62 7.80
CA TYR A 3 -0.51 -7.53 7.33
C TYR A 3 0.86 -7.47 7.99
N GLY A 4 0.98 -7.84 9.27
CA GLY A 4 2.25 -7.77 10.02
C GLY A 4 3.33 -8.70 9.44
N PRO A 5 3.08 -10.02 9.34
CA PRO A 5 4.01 -10.95 8.73
C PRO A 5 4.32 -10.62 7.25
N PHE A 6 3.31 -10.14 6.51
CA PHE A 6 3.50 -9.69 5.14
C PHE A 6 4.46 -8.49 5.04
N TYR A 7 4.38 -7.53 5.96
CA TYR A 7 5.27 -6.36 5.97
C TYR A 7 6.73 -6.76 6.18
N LEU A 8 7.00 -7.73 7.05
CA LEU A 8 8.34 -8.27 7.26
C LEU A 8 8.89 -8.94 6.00
N LEU A 9 8.07 -9.73 5.30
CA LEU A 9 8.42 -10.33 4.02
C LEU A 9 8.64 -9.29 2.91
N LEU A 10 7.85 -8.21 2.90
CA LEU A 10 8.01 -7.10 1.98
C LEU A 10 9.35 -6.39 2.23
N VAL A 11 9.66 -6.02 3.47
CA VAL A 11 10.93 -5.39 3.85
C VAL A 11 12.12 -6.28 3.50
N TYR A 12 12.06 -7.57 3.86
CA TYR A 12 13.09 -8.54 3.51
C TYR A 12 13.30 -8.63 1.99
N SER A 13 12.21 -8.69 1.22
CA SER A 13 12.28 -8.78 -0.25
C SER A 13 12.78 -7.49 -0.89
N PHE A 14 12.50 -6.32 -0.28
CA PHE A 14 13.06 -5.04 -0.68
C PHE A 14 14.58 -4.98 -0.46
N ILE A 15 15.06 -5.45 0.69
CA ILE A 15 16.50 -5.47 1.02
C ILE A 15 17.25 -6.45 0.11
N LYS A 16 16.66 -7.62 -0.18
CA LYS A 16 17.28 -8.66 -1.00
C LYS A 16 17.01 -8.55 -2.51
N GLY A 17 16.25 -7.55 -2.96
CA GLY A 17 15.92 -7.37 -4.38
C GLY A 17 15.11 -8.52 -4.99
N LYS A 18 14.24 -9.16 -4.19
CA LYS A 18 13.54 -10.38 -4.57
C LYS A 18 12.24 -10.08 -5.32
N ASN A 19 12.24 -10.25 -6.65
CA ASN A 19 11.09 -9.94 -7.52
C ASN A 19 9.84 -10.85 -7.29
N TRP A 20 10.00 -12.04 -6.69
CA TRP A 20 8.88 -12.97 -6.45
C TRP A 20 7.79 -12.42 -5.52
N ILE A 21 8.08 -11.38 -4.74
CA ILE A 21 7.09 -10.74 -3.84
C ILE A 21 6.05 -9.92 -4.62
N ARG A 22 6.30 -9.62 -5.90
CA ARG A 22 5.46 -8.77 -6.75
C ARG A 22 3.96 -9.12 -6.72
N PRO A 23 3.52 -10.37 -7.03
CA PRO A 23 2.09 -10.70 -7.01
C PRO A 23 1.45 -10.44 -5.64
N MET A 24 2.13 -10.81 -4.55
CA MET A 24 1.63 -10.56 -3.18
C MET A 24 1.60 -9.07 -2.85
N ALA A 25 2.61 -8.31 -3.28
CA ALA A 25 2.64 -6.86 -3.13
C ALA A 25 1.50 -6.17 -3.88
N LEU A 26 1.17 -6.59 -5.10
CA LEU A 26 0.05 -6.03 -5.85
C LEU A 26 -1.31 -6.36 -5.19
N VAL A 27 -1.49 -7.56 -4.65
CA VAL A 27 -2.69 -7.91 -3.86
C VAL A 27 -2.79 -7.01 -2.62
N TYR A 28 -1.69 -6.80 -1.89
CA TYR A 28 -1.67 -5.90 -0.74
C TYR A 28 -2.01 -4.45 -1.12
N VAL A 29 -1.47 -3.95 -2.23
CA VAL A 29 -1.77 -2.61 -2.75
C VAL A 29 -3.27 -2.48 -3.03
N GLY A 30 -3.86 -3.45 -3.72
CA GLY A 30 -5.30 -3.46 -4.01
C GLY A 30 -6.15 -3.47 -2.73
N ALA A 31 -5.82 -4.35 -1.77
CA ALA A 31 -6.55 -4.44 -0.50
C ALA A 31 -6.47 -3.15 0.33
N MET A 32 -5.29 -2.52 0.40
CA MET A 32 -5.10 -1.26 1.12
C MET A 32 -5.80 -0.09 0.45
N LEU A 33 -5.68 0.05 -0.87
CA LEU A 33 -6.35 1.13 -1.59
C LEU A 33 -7.87 0.98 -1.54
N HIS A 34 -8.39 -0.25 -1.61
CA HIS A 34 -9.82 -0.51 -1.45
C HIS A 34 -10.30 -0.07 -0.06
N GLY A 35 -9.68 -0.58 1.01
CA GLY A 35 -10.09 -0.26 2.38
C GLY A 35 -9.98 1.23 2.71
N CYS A 36 -8.92 1.90 2.26
CA CYS A 36 -8.78 3.34 2.47
C CYS A 36 -9.81 4.14 1.66
N THR A 37 -10.14 3.72 0.44
CA THR A 37 -11.16 4.40 -0.39
C THR A 37 -12.54 4.25 0.21
N GLU A 38 -12.89 3.05 0.70
CA GLU A 38 -14.13 2.82 1.43
C GLU A 38 -14.23 3.70 2.68
N PHE A 39 -13.15 3.79 3.46
CA PHE A 39 -13.08 4.66 4.63
C PHE A 39 -13.25 6.15 4.29
N LEU A 40 -12.60 6.62 3.22
CA LEU A 40 -12.73 8.00 2.72
C LEU A 40 -14.15 8.31 2.25
N ILE A 41 -14.79 7.39 1.51
CA ILE A 41 -16.18 7.54 1.06
C ILE A 41 -17.13 7.59 2.27
N TYR A 42 -16.92 6.72 3.25
CA TYR A 42 -17.73 6.72 4.46
C TYR A 42 -17.62 8.06 5.20
N GLU A 43 -16.40 8.58 5.40
CA GLU A 43 -16.18 9.82 6.16
C GLU A 43 -16.66 11.09 5.41
N TYR A 44 -16.52 11.15 4.08
CA TYR A 44 -16.84 12.36 3.31
C TYR A 44 -18.22 12.36 2.65
N TRP A 45 -18.81 11.19 2.37
CA TRP A 45 -20.03 11.08 1.57
C TRP A 45 -21.25 10.57 2.34
N ILE A 46 -21.04 9.74 3.36
CA ILE A 46 -22.12 9.09 4.14
C ILE A 46 -22.17 9.65 5.56
N GLY A 47 -21.02 9.81 6.20
CA GLY A 47 -20.86 10.31 7.56
C GLY A 47 -20.68 11.83 7.63
N PRO A 48 -20.66 12.39 8.86
CA PRO A 48 -20.32 13.78 9.06
C PRO A 48 -18.84 14.02 8.68
N PRO A 49 -18.54 15.01 7.82
CA PRO A 49 -17.18 15.26 7.36
C PRO A 49 -16.25 15.56 8.53
N PRO A 50 -14.95 15.24 8.39
CA PRO A 50 -14.03 15.32 9.50
C PRO A 50 -13.85 16.79 9.90
N GLY A 51 -14.15 17.12 11.16
CA GLY A 51 -14.10 18.51 11.66
C GLY A 51 -12.71 19.16 11.59
N LYS A 52 -11.65 18.37 11.37
CA LYS A 52 -10.29 18.83 11.10
C LYS A 52 -9.68 18.05 9.92
N PRO A 53 -9.95 18.46 8.66
CA PRO A 53 -9.55 17.71 7.48
C PRO A 53 -8.03 17.55 7.35
N ILE A 54 -7.24 18.54 7.81
CA ILE A 54 -5.77 18.48 7.77
C ILE A 54 -5.24 17.34 8.64
N ILE A 55 -5.76 17.20 9.87
CA ILE A 55 -5.32 16.13 10.78
C ILE A 55 -5.74 14.78 10.22
N PHE A 56 -6.97 14.69 9.69
CA PHE A 56 -7.46 13.48 9.04
C PHE A 56 -6.51 13.02 7.91
N TRP A 57 -6.10 13.92 7.03
CA TRP A 57 -5.20 13.58 5.92
C TRP A 57 -3.77 13.28 6.35
N LEU A 58 -3.26 13.90 7.43
CA LEU A 58 -1.94 13.56 7.97
C LEU A 58 -1.88 12.13 8.51
N PHE A 59 -2.95 11.65 9.13
CA PHE A 59 -3.01 10.28 9.65
C PHE A 59 -3.40 9.25 8.58
N ASN A 60 -4.37 9.55 7.72
CA ASN A 60 -4.90 8.59 6.74
C ASN A 60 -4.20 8.65 5.38
N GLY A 61 -3.75 9.82 4.96
CA GLY A 61 -3.09 10.05 3.67
C GLY A 61 -1.89 9.13 3.41
N PRO A 62 -0.98 8.90 4.39
CA PRO A 62 0.14 7.97 4.21
C PRO A 62 -0.30 6.55 3.86
N TYR A 63 -1.42 6.08 4.41
CA TYR A 63 -1.98 4.76 4.09
C TYR A 63 -2.51 4.65 2.67
N TRP A 64 -2.72 5.77 1.98
CA TRP A 64 -3.06 5.78 0.56
C TRP A 64 -1.82 5.97 -0.32
N VAL A 65 -0.96 6.92 0.05
CA VAL A 65 0.24 7.28 -0.71
C VAL A 65 1.26 6.14 -0.73
N VAL A 66 1.53 5.50 0.41
CA VAL A 66 2.53 4.41 0.51
C VAL A 66 2.17 3.21 -0.36
N PRO A 67 0.96 2.61 -0.28
CA PRO A 67 0.61 1.50 -1.17
C PRO A 67 0.49 1.95 -2.63
N PHE A 68 0.07 3.18 -2.91
CA PHE A 68 0.08 3.69 -4.29
C PHE A 68 1.50 3.72 -4.88
N MET A 69 2.46 4.28 -4.15
CA MET A 69 3.88 4.29 -4.55
C MET A 69 4.45 2.87 -4.67
N LEU A 70 4.06 1.96 -3.77
CA LEU A 70 4.42 0.54 -3.86
C LEU A 70 3.86 -0.10 -5.14
N GLY A 71 2.61 0.18 -5.49
CA GLY A 71 1.98 -0.28 -6.73
C GLY A 71 2.71 0.21 -7.97
N VAL A 72 3.05 1.51 -8.02
CA VAL A 72 3.84 2.11 -9.10
C VAL A 72 5.20 1.41 -9.24
N ARG A 73 5.88 1.13 -8.12
CA ARG A 73 7.16 0.42 -8.13
C ARG A 73 7.02 -1.02 -8.62
N MET A 74 5.95 -1.71 -8.22
CA MET A 74 5.66 -3.11 -8.57
C MET A 74 5.05 -3.29 -9.96
N TRP A 75 4.79 -2.19 -10.68
CA TRP A 75 4.21 -2.20 -12.02
C TRP A 75 5.10 -2.94 -13.03
N LYS A 76 6.42 -2.76 -12.92
CA LYS A 76 7.39 -3.44 -13.78
C LYS A 76 7.50 -4.94 -13.41
N PRO A 77 7.71 -5.85 -14.38
CA PRO A 77 7.90 -7.28 -14.11
C PRO A 77 9.05 -7.58 -13.13
N ASN A 78 10.13 -6.80 -13.22
CA ASN A 78 11.32 -6.89 -12.37
C ASN A 78 11.51 -5.59 -11.56
N PRO A 79 10.74 -5.39 -10.48
CA PRO A 79 10.75 -4.14 -9.70
C PRO A 79 12.09 -3.85 -8.98
N PHE A 80 12.97 -4.84 -8.85
CA PHE A 80 14.28 -4.71 -8.20
C PHE A 80 15.49 -4.92 -9.14
N GLY A 81 15.27 -5.09 -10.45
CA GLY A 81 16.34 -5.37 -11.43
C GLY A 81 16.36 -6.83 -11.91
N THR A 82 17.22 -7.12 -12.89
CA THR A 82 17.34 -8.41 -13.58
C THR A 82 17.73 -9.55 -12.63
N ALA A 83 17.22 -10.75 -12.92
CA ALA A 83 17.46 -12.00 -12.18
C ALA A 83 18.96 -12.23 -11.89
N PRO A 84 19.30 -12.96 -10.79
CA PRO A 84 20.66 -13.46 -10.64
C PRO A 84 21.05 -14.25 -11.89
N ALA A 85 22.27 -13.99 -12.39
CA ALA A 85 22.89 -14.71 -13.49
C ALA A 85 22.92 -16.21 -13.25
#